data_AF-A0A1G9K144-F1
#
_entry.id   AF-A0A1G9K144-F1
#
_cell.length_a   1.000
_cell.length_b   1.000
_cell.length_c   1.000
_cell.angle_alpha   90.00
_cell.angle_beta   90.00
_cell.angle_gamma   90.00
#
_symmetry.space_group_name_H-M   'P 1'
#
loop_
_entity.id
_entity.type
_entity.pdbx_description
1 polymer ?
#
loop_
_entity_poly.entity_id
_entity_poly.type
_entity_poly.pdbx_seq_one_letter_code
_entity_poly.pdbx_strand_id
1 'polypeptide(L)'
;MLDAVMVHRPCSWHRPSPISRFVGFDYHAPSIERARKAAEVAGVGVNTRFDVAAAKSYPGTYDLVTFFDCLHDMGDPTGAATHVHGSLKPDGTWMIVEPFAHDHLAANLNPVGRVYYAASTFVCTPASVSQEVGLALGAQAGEARLRKVVTGGGFKRLRRAAETPFNMVLEARP
;
A
#
# COMPACT_ATOMS: atom_id res chain seq x y z
N MET A 1 6.02 -8.54 4.52
CA MET A 1 4.57 -8.50 4.19
C MET A 1 4.58 -7.59 2.99
N LEU A 2 4.18 -8.06 1.80
CA LEU A 2 4.51 -7.32 0.57
C LEU A 2 4.01 -5.88 0.67
N ASP A 3 4.93 -4.91 0.68
CA ASP A 3 4.63 -3.50 0.89
C ASP A 3 3.82 -2.91 -0.27
N ALA A 4 4.01 -3.42 -1.49
CA ALA A 4 3.27 -2.94 -2.65
C ALA A 4 3.12 -4.01 -3.74
N VAL A 5 1.94 -4.09 -4.35
CA VAL A 5 1.72 -4.80 -5.62
C VAL A 5 1.33 -3.79 -6.69
N MET A 6 1.99 -3.86 -7.85
CA MET A 6 1.81 -2.89 -8.93
C MET A 6 1.43 -3.60 -10.22
N VAL A 7 0.54 -3.01 -10.98
CA VAL A 7 0.00 -3.59 -12.22
C VAL A 7 0.34 -2.69 -13.39
N HIS A 8 0.92 -3.29 -14.42
CA HIS A 8 1.14 -2.64 -15.71
C HIS A 8 0.39 -3.40 -16.82
N ARG A 9 -0.25 -2.65 -17.73
CA ARG A 9 -0.78 -3.19 -18.98
C ARG A 9 0.15 -2.82 -20.14
N PRO A 10 0.79 -3.77 -20.82
CA PRO A 10 1.48 -3.47 -22.08
C PRO A 10 0.45 -3.18 -23.17
N CYS A 11 0.50 -1.98 -23.76
CA CYS A 11 -0.30 -1.63 -24.93
C CYS A 11 0.40 -2.18 -26.19
N SER A 12 -0.25 -3.09 -26.93
CA SER A 12 0.12 -3.36 -28.32
C SER A 12 -1.12 -3.66 -29.15
N TRP A 13 -1.26 -2.97 -30.28
CA TRP A 13 -2.49 -2.83 -31.06
C TRP A 13 -2.83 -4.01 -32.00
N HIS A 14 -2.11 -5.14 -31.94
CA HIS A 14 -2.23 -6.20 -32.96
C HIS A 14 -2.40 -7.64 -32.45
N ARG A 15 -2.70 -7.87 -31.17
CA ARG A 15 -3.09 -9.19 -30.64
C ARG A 15 -4.09 -9.04 -29.49
N PRO A 16 -4.95 -10.04 -29.21
CA PRO A 16 -5.71 -10.05 -27.97
C PRO A 16 -4.69 -10.09 -26.83
N SER A 17 -4.56 -9.00 -26.08
CA SER A 17 -3.66 -8.91 -24.93
C SER A 17 -4.44 -8.46 -23.70
N PRO A 18 -4.94 -9.40 -22.88
CA PRO A 18 -5.46 -9.09 -21.56
C PRO A 18 -4.65 -9.79 -20.48
N ILE A 19 -3.32 -9.86 -20.58
CA ILE A 19 -2.50 -10.37 -19.47
C ILE A 19 -1.90 -9.17 -18.76
N SER A 20 -2.62 -8.67 -17.76
CA SER A 20 -2.06 -7.77 -16.75
C SER A 20 -0.79 -8.41 -16.19
N ARG A 21 0.26 -7.61 -16.06
CA ARG A 21 1.50 -8.03 -15.42
C ARG A 21 1.62 -7.35 -14.06
N PHE A 22 2.01 -8.13 -13.07
CA PHE A 22 2.09 -7.75 -11.68
C PHE A 22 3.55 -7.75 -11.23
N VAL A 23 3.96 -6.70 -10.52
CA VAL A 23 5.26 -6.66 -9.85
C VAL A 23 5.02 -6.36 -8.37
N GLY A 24 5.46 -7.25 -7.51
CA GLY A 24 5.44 -7.06 -6.06
C GLY A 24 6.78 -6.53 -5.56
N PHE A 25 6.75 -5.53 -4.69
CA PHE A 25 7.92 -4.97 -4.04
C PHE A 25 7.77 -5.00 -2.52
N ASP A 26 8.88 -5.25 -1.85
CA ASP A 26 9.00 -5.30 -0.39
C ASP A 26 10.48 -5.06 -0.08
N TYR A 27 10.81 -4.26 0.93
CA TYR A 27 12.20 -4.02 1.31
C TYR A 27 12.83 -5.26 1.99
N HIS A 28 12.02 -6.18 2.49
CA HIS A 28 12.42 -7.37 3.21
C HIS A 28 12.68 -8.54 2.25
N ALA A 29 13.96 -8.79 1.93
CA ALA A 29 14.38 -9.82 0.99
C ALA A 29 13.78 -11.23 1.24
N PRO A 30 13.70 -11.74 2.49
CA PRO A 30 13.08 -13.04 2.73
C PRO A 30 11.58 -13.09 2.39
N SER A 31 10.86 -11.96 2.46
CA SER A 31 9.45 -11.88 2.01
C SER A 31 9.35 -12.03 0.50
N ILE A 32 10.27 -11.41 -0.26
CA ILE A 32 10.34 -11.56 -1.72
C ILE A 32 10.69 -12.99 -2.13
N GLU A 33 11.63 -13.64 -1.45
CA GLU A 33 11.97 -15.04 -1.72
C GLU A 33 10.76 -15.97 -1.54
N ARG A 34 9.99 -15.77 -0.46
CA ARG A 34 8.74 -16.51 -0.22
C ARG A 34 7.70 -16.24 -1.30
N ALA A 35 7.54 -14.98 -1.72
CA ALA A 35 6.60 -14.61 -2.77
C ALA A 35 6.97 -15.25 -4.12
N ARG A 36 8.26 -15.26 -4.48
CA ARG A 36 8.77 -15.94 -5.69
C ARG A 36 8.47 -17.44 -5.66
N LYS A 37 8.75 -18.11 -4.53
CA LYS A 37 8.44 -19.54 -4.37
C LYS A 37 6.93 -19.82 -4.44
N ALA A 38 6.11 -18.97 -3.83
CA ALA A 38 4.66 -19.11 -3.88
C ALA A 38 4.13 -18.95 -5.31
N ALA A 39 4.67 -18.01 -6.09
CA ALA A 39 4.30 -17.79 -7.48
C ALA A 39 4.69 -18.96 -8.40
N GLU A 40 5.85 -19.58 -8.14
CA GLU A 40 6.28 -20.82 -8.81
C GLU A 40 5.31 -21.97 -8.53
N VAL A 41 5.02 -22.23 -7.25
CA VAL A 41 4.10 -23.29 -6.82
C VAL A 41 2.68 -23.08 -7.39
N ALA A 42 2.22 -21.83 -7.46
CA ALA A 42 0.91 -21.48 -8.01
C ALA A 42 0.88 -21.43 -9.55
N GLY A 43 2.02 -21.55 -10.23
CA GLY A 43 2.09 -21.51 -11.70
C GLY A 43 1.80 -20.14 -12.32
N VAL A 44 1.96 -19.04 -11.57
CA VAL A 44 1.62 -17.67 -12.01
C VAL A 44 2.85 -16.84 -12.46
N GLY A 45 4.03 -17.45 -12.53
CA GLY A 45 5.28 -16.77 -12.88
C GLY A 45 5.30 -16.10 -14.28
N VAL A 46 4.37 -16.45 -15.17
CA VAL A 46 4.28 -15.85 -16.52
C VAL A 46 3.93 -14.36 -16.49
N ASN A 47 3.18 -13.91 -15.48
CA ASN A 47 2.71 -12.53 -15.37
C ASN A 47 2.94 -11.90 -14.00
N THR A 48 3.68 -12.57 -13.10
CA THR A 48 4.08 -12.01 -11.80
C THR A 48 5.59 -11.97 -11.67
N ARG A 49 6.12 -10.86 -11.16
CA ARG A 49 7.51 -10.70 -10.73
C ARG A 49 7.54 -10.15 -9.31
N PHE A 50 8.59 -10.45 -8.56
CA PHE A 50 8.79 -9.90 -7.22
C PHE A 50 10.25 -9.45 -7.07
N ASP A 51 10.47 -8.25 -6.55
CA ASP A 51 11.80 -7.66 -6.38
C ASP A 51 11.94 -6.96 -5.03
N VAL A 52 13.17 -6.93 -4.53
CA VAL A 52 13.49 -6.19 -3.31
C VAL A 52 13.60 -4.71 -3.65
N ALA A 53 12.66 -3.91 -3.14
CA ALA A 53 12.70 -2.45 -3.22
C ALA A 53 11.81 -1.84 -2.13
N ALA A 54 12.17 -0.65 -1.66
CA ALA A 54 11.33 0.09 -0.74
C ALA A 54 10.18 0.80 -1.48
N ALA A 55 9.09 1.05 -0.76
CA ALA A 55 7.93 1.80 -1.25
C ALA A 55 8.27 3.21 -1.79
N LYS A 56 9.39 3.79 -1.37
CA LYS A 56 9.87 5.12 -1.80
C LYS A 56 10.87 5.11 -2.97
N SER A 57 11.23 3.95 -3.51
CA SER A 57 12.32 3.85 -4.49
C SER A 57 12.20 2.72 -5.52
N TYR A 58 11.06 2.02 -5.57
CA TYR A 58 10.84 1.01 -6.61
C TYR A 58 10.87 1.64 -8.02
N PRO A 59 11.40 0.94 -9.04
CA PRO A 59 11.49 1.48 -10.39
C PRO A 59 10.18 1.30 -11.17
N GLY A 60 9.95 2.12 -12.21
CA GLY A 60 8.93 1.87 -13.23
C GLY A 60 7.77 2.86 -13.25
N THR A 61 6.83 2.61 -14.17
CA THR A 61 5.61 3.40 -14.34
C THR A 61 4.39 2.48 -14.48
N TYR A 62 3.31 2.76 -13.76
CA TYR A 62 2.21 1.82 -13.53
C TYR A 62 0.83 2.42 -13.80
N ASP A 63 -0.10 1.56 -14.21
CA ASP A 63 -1.52 1.89 -14.35
C ASP A 63 -2.23 1.85 -12.99
N LEU A 64 -1.80 0.93 -12.12
CA LEU A 64 -2.34 0.72 -10.78
C LEU A 64 -1.21 0.39 -9.81
N VAL A 65 -1.17 1.08 -8.68
CA VAL A 65 -0.36 0.74 -7.51
C VAL A 65 -1.31 0.34 -6.38
N THR A 66 -0.95 -0.69 -5.61
CA THR A 66 -1.78 -1.18 -4.50
C THR A 66 -0.93 -1.39 -3.26
N PHE A 67 -1.38 -0.81 -2.14
CA PHE A 67 -0.80 -1.01 -0.81
C PHE A 67 -1.83 -1.76 0.03
N PHE A 68 -1.41 -2.80 0.73
CA PHE A 68 -2.27 -3.64 1.56
C PHE A 68 -1.71 -3.71 2.98
N ASP A 69 -2.39 -3.03 3.91
CA ASP A 69 -2.10 -2.99 5.34
C ASP A 69 -0.62 -2.66 5.66
N CYS A 70 -0.08 -1.62 5.01
CA CYS A 70 1.35 -1.29 5.11
C CYS A 70 1.65 0.23 5.11
N LEU A 71 0.73 1.12 4.77
CA LEU A 71 1.04 2.55 4.77
C LEU A 71 1.13 3.09 6.21
N HIS A 72 0.35 2.52 7.13
CA HIS A 72 0.26 2.97 8.51
C HIS A 72 1.50 2.66 9.38
N ASP A 73 2.32 1.69 8.97
CA ASP A 73 3.53 1.25 9.68
C ASP A 73 4.84 1.62 8.95
N MET A 74 4.75 2.29 7.80
CA MET A 74 5.91 2.91 7.15
C MET A 74 6.49 4.06 7.99
N GLY A 75 7.82 4.20 7.99
CA GLY A 75 8.50 5.33 8.62
C GLY A 75 8.19 6.67 7.94
N ASP A 76 8.20 6.68 6.61
CA ASP A 76 7.91 7.85 5.77
C ASP A 76 6.77 7.58 4.77
N PRO A 77 5.51 7.55 5.25
CA PRO A 77 4.38 7.25 4.37
C PRO A 77 4.07 8.40 3.39
N THR A 78 4.48 9.64 3.68
CA THR A 78 4.35 10.77 2.75
C THR A 78 5.38 10.68 1.61
N GLY A 79 6.61 10.26 1.92
CA GLY A 79 7.61 9.94 0.90
C GLY A 79 7.18 8.78 0.01
N ALA A 80 6.58 7.73 0.59
CA ALA A 80 5.95 6.66 -0.18
C ALA A 80 4.84 7.20 -1.10
N ALA A 81 3.93 8.03 -0.58
CA ALA A 81 2.89 8.67 -1.40
C ALA A 81 3.46 9.52 -2.54
N THR A 82 4.52 10.29 -2.29
CA THR A 82 5.23 11.09 -3.30
C THR A 82 5.79 10.22 -4.43
N HIS A 83 6.42 9.10 -4.06
CA HIS A 83 6.96 8.16 -5.04
C HIS A 83 5.86 7.45 -5.84
N VAL A 84 4.77 7.05 -5.20
CA VAL A 84 3.61 6.47 -5.90
C VAL A 84 3.06 7.47 -6.91
N HIS A 85 2.86 8.73 -6.52
CA HIS A 85 2.41 9.80 -7.41
C HIS A 85 3.33 9.95 -8.65
N GLY A 86 4.65 9.92 -8.47
CA GLY A 86 5.61 9.99 -9.57
C GLY A 86 5.69 8.73 -10.45
N SER A 87 5.31 7.57 -9.90
CA SER A 87 5.33 6.28 -10.62
C SER A 87 4.04 5.94 -11.35
N LEU A 88 2.95 6.68 -11.13
CA LEU A 88 1.69 6.44 -11.81
C LEU A 88 1.65 7.12 -13.19
N LYS A 89 0.97 6.48 -14.14
CA LYS A 89 0.53 7.16 -15.37
C LYS A 89 -0.46 8.29 -15.05
N PRO A 90 -0.65 9.28 -15.95
CA PRO A 90 -1.54 10.42 -15.69
C PRO A 90 -2.99 10.05 -15.32
N ASP A 91 -3.49 8.92 -15.80
CA ASP A 91 -4.82 8.38 -15.51
C ASP A 91 -4.81 7.22 -14.50
N GLY A 92 -3.64 6.88 -13.97
CA GLY A 92 -3.41 5.78 -13.05
C GLY A 92 -4.10 5.96 -11.70
N THR A 93 -4.11 4.88 -10.93
CA THR A 93 -4.80 4.82 -9.63
C THR A 93 -3.90 4.22 -8.57
N TRP A 94 -3.97 4.75 -7.35
CA TRP A 94 -3.42 4.11 -6.17
C TRP A 94 -4.56 3.59 -5.29
N MET A 95 -4.60 2.28 -5.08
CA MET A 95 -5.49 1.63 -4.12
C MET A 95 -4.76 1.43 -2.80
N ILE A 96 -5.37 1.88 -1.71
CA ILE A 96 -4.80 1.81 -0.37
C ILE A 96 -5.78 1.05 0.51
N VAL A 97 -5.39 -0.11 1.00
CA VAL A 97 -6.18 -0.89 1.95
C VAL A 97 -5.54 -0.76 3.31
N GLU A 98 -6.29 -0.27 4.29
CA GLU A 98 -5.79 -0.01 5.64
C GLU A 98 -6.80 -0.46 6.69
N PRO A 99 -6.35 -0.75 7.93
CA PRO A 99 -7.27 -1.10 9.01
C PRO A 99 -8.28 0.03 9.25
N PHE A 100 -9.53 -0.36 9.44
CA PHE A 100 -10.62 0.55 9.68
C PHE A 100 -10.41 1.28 11.01
N ALA A 101 -10.52 2.60 10.95
CA ALA A 101 -10.50 3.48 12.12
C ALA A 101 -11.31 4.74 11.82
N HIS A 102 -12.05 5.20 12.82
CA HIS A 102 -12.59 6.56 12.83
C HIS A 102 -11.48 7.56 13.16
N ASP A 103 -11.70 8.83 12.83
CA ASP A 103 -10.71 9.89 13.03
C ASP A 103 -10.49 10.28 14.50
N HIS A 104 -11.44 9.93 15.38
CA HIS A 104 -11.41 10.27 16.79
C HIS A 104 -11.36 9.02 17.66
N LEU A 105 -10.47 9.02 18.64
CA LEU A 105 -10.25 7.92 19.58
C LEU A 105 -11.56 7.40 20.20
N ALA A 106 -12.44 8.30 20.64
CA ALA A 106 -13.69 7.93 21.32
C ALA A 106 -14.57 6.98 20.47
N ALA A 107 -14.58 7.16 19.15
CA ALA A 107 -15.31 6.29 18.24
C ALA A 107 -14.63 4.92 18.01
N ASN A 108 -13.33 4.83 18.31
CA ASN A 108 -12.53 3.60 18.18
C ASN A 108 -12.47 2.77 19.48
N LEU A 109 -13.06 3.22 20.60
CA LEU A 109 -13.04 2.47 21.88
C LEU A 109 -13.97 1.24 21.92
N ASN A 110 -14.26 0.68 20.75
CA ASN A 110 -14.99 -0.56 20.54
C ASN A 110 -14.04 -1.80 20.61
N PRO A 111 -14.57 -3.04 20.66
CA PRO A 111 -13.74 -4.24 20.80
C PRO A 111 -12.66 -4.41 19.73
N VAL A 112 -12.97 -4.12 18.46
CA VAL A 112 -12.02 -4.24 17.34
C VAL A 112 -10.92 -3.19 17.48
N GLY A 113 -11.29 -1.93 17.73
CA GLY A 113 -10.33 -0.85 17.90
C GLY A 113 -9.38 -1.10 19.08
N ARG A 114 -9.84 -1.70 20.19
CA ARG A 114 -8.97 -2.09 21.31
C ARG A 114 -7.92 -3.12 20.89
N VAL A 115 -8.30 -4.13 20.11
CA VAL A 115 -7.36 -5.13 19.59
C VAL A 115 -6.36 -4.47 18.64
N TYR A 116 -6.79 -3.60 17.75
CA TYR A 116 -5.90 -2.90 16.82
C TYR A 116 -4.98 -1.88 17.50
N TYR A 117 -5.44 -1.16 18.52
CA TYR A 117 -4.55 -0.31 19.33
C TYR A 117 -3.50 -1.16 20.07
N ALA A 118 -3.90 -2.27 20.69
CA ALA A 118 -2.98 -3.17 21.38
C ALA A 118 -1.94 -3.75 20.40
N ALA A 119 -2.38 -4.30 19.26
CA ALA A 119 -1.49 -4.82 18.24
C ALA A 119 -0.55 -3.75 17.68
N SER A 120 -1.09 -2.57 17.31
CA SER A 120 -0.29 -1.46 16.76
C SER A 120 0.79 -1.00 17.73
N THR A 121 0.49 -0.97 19.03
CA THR A 121 1.44 -0.54 20.07
C THR A 121 2.69 -1.41 20.10
N PHE A 122 2.55 -2.72 19.85
CA PHE A 122 3.67 -3.67 19.89
C PHE A 122 4.25 -4.01 18.51
N VAL A 123 3.57 -3.65 17.41
CA VAL A 123 3.97 -4.03 16.05
C VAL A 123 4.11 -2.82 15.14
N CYS A 124 3.01 -2.22 14.70
CA CYS A 124 3.00 -1.22 13.63
C CYS A 124 3.70 0.09 14.02
N THR A 125 3.42 0.60 15.22
CA THR A 125 4.02 1.84 15.73
C THR A 125 5.54 1.69 15.91
N PRO A 126 6.07 0.66 16.61
CA PRO A 126 7.51 0.49 16.71
C PRO A 126 8.18 0.15 15.37
N ALA A 127 7.51 -0.56 14.45
CA ALA A 127 8.02 -0.80 13.11
C ALA A 127 8.28 0.52 12.36
N SER A 128 7.31 1.45 12.39
CA SER A 128 7.48 2.79 11.81
C SER A 128 8.62 3.56 12.48
N VAL A 129 8.67 3.59 13.82
CA VAL A 129 9.72 4.29 14.59
C VAL A 129 11.12 3.76 14.29
N SER A 130 11.26 2.47 13.97
CA SER A 130 12.55 1.86 13.61
C SER A 130 13.08 2.25 12.22
N GLN A 131 12.26 2.92 11.41
CA GLN A 131 12.59 3.36 10.06
C GLN A 131 12.93 4.87 10.05
N GLU A 132 13.45 5.36 8.92
CA GLU A 132 13.65 6.79 8.71
C GLU A 132 12.34 7.58 8.80
N VAL A 133 12.40 8.84 9.25
CA VAL A 133 11.26 9.75 9.56
C VAL A 133 10.41 9.30 10.75
N GLY A 134 10.08 8.02 10.85
CA GLY A 134 9.42 7.43 12.02
C GLY A 134 8.09 8.08 12.38
N LEU A 135 7.26 8.41 11.38
CA LEU A 135 6.02 9.18 11.59
C LEU A 135 5.04 8.50 12.55
N ALA A 136 5.07 7.17 12.64
CA ALA A 136 4.36 6.36 13.62
C ALA A 136 2.84 6.59 13.63
N LEU A 137 2.21 6.50 12.44
CA LEU A 137 0.75 6.62 12.31
C LEU A 137 0.01 5.54 13.11
N GLY A 138 0.45 4.29 12.97
CA GLY A 138 -0.15 3.11 13.61
C GLY A 138 -1.47 2.68 12.94
N ALA A 139 -1.89 1.45 13.23
CA ALA A 139 -3.04 0.81 12.56
C ALA A 139 -4.38 1.56 12.74
N GLN A 140 -4.48 2.46 13.71
CA GLN A 140 -5.67 3.27 13.97
C GLN A 140 -5.50 4.72 13.52
N ALA A 141 -4.92 4.92 12.32
CA ALA A 141 -4.62 6.24 11.76
C ALA A 141 -5.89 7.04 11.40
N GLY A 142 -6.94 6.36 10.93
CA GLY A 142 -8.17 6.99 10.43
C GLY A 142 -8.00 7.65 9.05
N GLU A 143 -9.11 7.88 8.36
CA GLU A 143 -9.09 8.44 7.00
C GLU A 143 -8.53 9.87 6.97
N ALA A 144 -8.80 10.70 7.97
CA ALA A 144 -8.32 12.08 7.97
C ALA A 144 -6.79 12.18 8.00
N ARG A 145 -6.10 11.28 8.73
CA ARG A 145 -4.63 11.26 8.74
C ARG A 145 -4.07 10.65 7.46
N LEU A 146 -4.65 9.55 6.98
CA LEU A 146 -4.29 8.94 5.70
C LEU A 146 -4.47 9.94 4.55
N ARG A 147 -5.54 10.75 4.59
CA ARG A 147 -5.78 11.82 3.63
C ARG A 147 -4.65 12.85 3.64
N LYS A 148 -4.19 13.30 4.80
CA LYS A 148 -3.06 14.24 4.91
C LYS A 148 -1.78 13.68 4.27
N VAL A 149 -1.47 12.42 4.54
CA VAL A 149 -0.32 11.70 3.95
C VAL A 149 -0.44 11.67 2.42
N VAL A 150 -1.58 11.20 1.91
CA VAL A 150 -1.81 11.05 0.47
C VAL A 150 -1.78 12.40 -0.24
N THR A 151 -2.43 13.43 0.31
CA THR A 151 -2.39 14.78 -0.27
C THR A 151 -1.03 15.44 -0.13
N GLY A 152 -0.29 15.16 0.94
CA GLY A 152 1.09 15.60 1.12
C GLY A 152 2.04 15.01 0.08
N GLY A 153 1.73 13.80 -0.42
CA GLY A 153 2.43 13.16 -1.54
C GLY A 153 2.03 13.66 -2.94
N GLY A 154 1.18 14.68 -3.05
CA GLY A 154 0.83 15.33 -4.32
C GLY A 154 -0.51 14.92 -4.93
N PHE A 155 -1.19 13.91 -4.39
CA PHE A 155 -2.51 13.50 -4.88
C PHE A 155 -3.59 14.54 -4.56
N LYS A 156 -4.41 14.88 -5.56
CA LYS A 156 -5.51 15.86 -5.39
C LYS A 156 -6.87 15.22 -5.14
N ARG A 157 -7.04 13.96 -5.52
CA ARG A 157 -8.29 13.22 -5.37
C ARG A 157 -8.07 11.99 -4.52
N LEU A 158 -8.86 11.90 -3.45
CA LEU A 158 -8.90 10.75 -2.56
C LEU A 158 -10.34 10.51 -2.10
N ARG A 159 -10.83 9.29 -2.28
CA ARG A 159 -12.16 8.86 -1.79
C ARG A 159 -12.06 7.50 -1.11
N ARG A 160 -12.98 7.23 -0.18
CA ARG A 160 -13.27 5.87 0.28
C ARG A 160 -14.09 5.15 -0.78
N ALA A 161 -13.52 4.10 -1.37
CA ALA A 161 -14.15 3.33 -2.44
C ALA A 161 -14.99 2.17 -1.91
N ALA A 162 -14.55 1.55 -0.82
CA ALA A 162 -15.26 0.49 -0.11
C ALA A 162 -14.79 0.44 1.35
N GLU A 163 -15.53 -0.28 2.18
CA GLU A 163 -15.11 -0.60 3.55
C GLU A 163 -15.69 -1.95 3.99
N THR A 164 -15.03 -2.56 4.96
CA THR A 164 -15.52 -3.66 5.77
C THR A 164 -15.46 -3.24 7.24
N PRO A 165 -15.98 -4.04 8.18
CA PRO A 165 -15.78 -3.78 9.60
C PRO A 165 -14.30 -3.72 10.04
N PHE A 166 -13.38 -4.23 9.21
CA PHE A 166 -11.96 -4.35 9.54
C PHE A 166 -11.05 -3.46 8.72
N ASN A 167 -11.41 -3.13 7.48
CA ASN A 167 -10.56 -2.37 6.55
C ASN A 167 -11.32 -1.29 5.79
N MET A 168 -10.63 -0.18 5.50
CA MET A 168 -11.03 0.83 4.53
C MET A 168 -10.27 0.61 3.22
N VAL A 169 -10.93 0.81 2.09
CA VAL A 169 -10.29 0.85 0.77
C VAL A 169 -10.38 2.27 0.26
N LEU A 170 -9.24 2.94 0.13
CA LEU A 170 -9.13 4.27 -0.42
C LEU A 170 -8.63 4.22 -1.86
N GLU A 171 -9.18 5.09 -2.70
CA GLU A 171 -8.72 5.32 -4.06
C GLU A 171 -8.13 6.73 -4.16
N ALA A 172 -6.84 6.81 -4.51
CA ALA A 172 -6.17 8.06 -4.83
C ALA A 172 -5.87 8.15 -6.33
N ARG A 173 -6.04 9.33 -6.92
CA ARG A 173 -5.71 9.63 -8.32
C ARG A 173 -4.94 10.96 -8.42
N PRO A 174 -3.94 11.08 -9.31
CA PRO A 174 -3.18 12.32 -9.51
C PRO A 174 -4.08 13.55 -9.69
#